data_AF-A0A0E2Z337-F1
#
_entry.id   AF-A0A0E2Z337-F1
#
_cell.length_a   1.000
_cell.length_b   1.000
_cell.length_c   1.000
_cell.angle_alpha   90.00
_cell.angle_beta   90.00
_cell.angle_gamma   90.00
#
_symmetry.space_group_name_H-M   'P 1'
#
loop_
_entity.id
_entity.type
_entity.pdbx_description
1 polymer ?
#
loop_
_entity_poly.entity_id
_entity_poly.type
_entity_poly.pdbx_seq_one_letter_code
_entity_poly.pdbx_strand_id
1 'polypeptide(L)'
;IAKSTLADANEQRDCRIYMDFAMSLIQIARKLYSSDSLAVELEQTVYALDTTTIDLCLSVFPWARFRQTKAAVKMHTLLDLRGNIPTFIHISDGKMHEVNVLDFLIPEAGSFYIMDRGFTDFARWFTMHQAQAFFVTRAKSSLLFRRVYSHSVDKSTGLRCDQTIALTATKASKDYPQHLRRIKF
;
A
#
# COMPACT_ATOMS: atom_id res chain seq x y z
N ILE A 1 -12.91 -43.00 -16.31
CA ILE A 1 -12.78 -41.76 -17.13
C ILE A 1 -12.40 -40.64 -16.16
N ALA A 2 -11.19 -40.09 -16.27
CA ALA A 2 -10.81 -38.94 -15.46
C ALA A 2 -11.65 -37.74 -15.92
N LYS A 3 -12.48 -37.21 -15.02
CA LYS A 3 -13.21 -35.96 -15.26
C LYS A 3 -12.19 -34.83 -15.22
N SER A 4 -12.17 -33.94 -16.21
CA SER A 4 -11.29 -32.76 -16.20
C SER A 4 -11.49 -32.00 -14.89
N THR A 5 -10.40 -31.70 -14.21
CA THR A 5 -10.40 -30.94 -12.96
C THR A 5 -10.34 -29.45 -13.25
N LEU A 6 -10.59 -28.63 -12.22
CA LEU A 6 -10.39 -27.18 -12.32
C LEU A 6 -8.92 -26.85 -12.63
N ALA A 7 -7.97 -27.65 -12.14
CA ALA A 7 -6.54 -27.47 -12.41
C ALA A 7 -6.23 -27.65 -13.90
N ASP A 8 -6.70 -28.74 -14.51
CA ASP A 8 -6.51 -29.01 -15.95
C ASP A 8 -7.07 -27.88 -16.82
N ALA A 9 -8.20 -27.32 -16.40
CA ALA A 9 -8.84 -26.21 -17.11
C ALA A 9 -8.11 -24.87 -16.91
N ASN A 10 -7.45 -24.67 -15.76
CA ASN A 10 -6.66 -23.47 -15.47
C ASN A 10 -5.28 -23.50 -16.16
N GLU A 11 -4.73 -24.67 -16.47
CA GLU A 11 -3.47 -24.77 -17.23
C GLU A 11 -3.61 -24.23 -18.66
N GLN A 12 -4.80 -24.35 -19.26
CA GLN A 12 -5.04 -23.94 -20.64
C GLN A 12 -5.61 -22.52 -20.76
N ARG A 13 -6.18 -21.98 -19.67
CA ARG A 13 -6.84 -20.67 -19.68
C ARG A 13 -5.87 -19.58 -19.28
N ASP A 14 -5.92 -18.50 -20.04
CA ASP A 14 -5.17 -17.29 -19.73
C ASP A 14 -5.64 -16.69 -18.40
N CYS A 15 -4.71 -16.42 -17.48
CA CYS A 15 -5.01 -15.84 -16.18
C CYS A 15 -5.68 -14.46 -16.26
N ARG A 16 -5.46 -13.74 -17.37
CA ARG A 16 -6.03 -12.40 -17.61
C ARG A 16 -7.55 -12.41 -17.62
N ILE A 17 -8.20 -13.51 -18.02
CA ILE A 17 -9.67 -13.62 -17.97
C ILE A 17 -10.17 -13.48 -16.52
N TYR A 18 -9.51 -14.14 -15.57
CA TYR A 18 -9.87 -14.04 -14.15
C TYR A 18 -9.55 -12.67 -13.58
N MET A 19 -8.44 -12.07 -13.99
CA MET A 19 -8.05 -10.72 -13.61
C MET A 19 -9.09 -9.69 -14.06
N ASP A 20 -9.44 -9.68 -15.36
CA ASP A 20 -10.40 -8.73 -15.93
C ASP A 20 -11.79 -8.91 -15.32
N PHE A 21 -12.19 -10.16 -15.06
CA PHE A 21 -13.43 -10.46 -14.37
C PHE A 21 -13.43 -9.92 -12.93
N ALA A 22 -12.35 -10.16 -12.17
CA ALA A 22 -12.21 -9.64 -10.81
C ALA A 22 -12.22 -8.10 -10.78
N MET A 23 -11.49 -7.44 -11.70
CA MET A 23 -11.47 -5.98 -11.80
C MET A 23 -12.85 -5.41 -12.14
N SER A 24 -13.62 -6.11 -12.99
CA SER A 24 -15.00 -5.73 -13.29
C SER A 24 -15.91 -5.85 -12.06
N LEU A 25 -15.79 -6.93 -11.28
CA LEU A 25 -16.55 -7.11 -10.03
C LEU A 25 -16.18 -6.07 -8.97
N ILE A 26 -14.89 -5.73 -8.86
CA ILE A 26 -14.40 -4.66 -7.98
C ILE A 26 -15.09 -3.33 -8.30
N GLN A 27 -15.17 -2.96 -9.59
CA GLN A 27 -15.83 -1.72 -10.00
C GLN A 27 -17.32 -1.70 -9.64
N ILE A 28 -18.01 -2.83 -9.76
CA ILE A 28 -19.42 -2.97 -9.37
C ILE A 28 -19.54 -2.81 -7.85
N ALA A 29 -18.72 -3.53 -7.09
CA ALA A 29 -18.72 -3.46 -5.63
C ALA A 29 -18.48 -2.01 -5.15
N ARG A 30 -17.46 -1.32 -5.67
CA ARG A 30 -17.16 0.07 -5.26
C ARG A 30 -18.34 1.01 -5.43
N LYS A 31 -19.13 0.85 -6.48
CA LYS A 31 -20.34 1.65 -6.70
C LYS A 31 -21.42 1.33 -5.66
N LEU A 32 -21.64 0.04 -5.39
CA LEU A 32 -22.64 -0.44 -4.42
C LEU A 32 -22.37 0.06 -3.00
N TYR A 33 -21.10 0.09 -2.58
CA TYR A 33 -20.69 0.47 -1.22
C TYR A 33 -20.17 1.91 -1.13
N SER A 34 -20.43 2.75 -2.14
CA SER A 34 -19.92 4.13 -2.19
C SER A 34 -20.49 5.02 -1.08
N SER A 35 -21.71 4.71 -0.62
CA SER A 35 -22.43 5.38 0.46
C SER A 35 -22.22 4.77 1.84
N ASP A 36 -21.44 3.70 1.95
CA ASP A 36 -21.17 3.08 3.26
C ASP A 36 -20.41 4.05 4.15
N SER A 37 -20.76 4.06 5.43
CA SER A 37 -20.08 4.90 6.41
C SER A 37 -18.67 4.36 6.66
N LEU A 38 -17.66 5.19 6.44
CA LEU A 38 -16.34 4.94 6.97
C LEU A 38 -16.40 5.05 8.51
N ALA A 39 -15.65 4.22 9.23
CA ALA A 39 -15.59 4.27 10.70
C ALA A 39 -15.02 5.59 11.26
N VAL A 40 -14.49 6.45 10.40
CA VAL A 40 -13.99 7.79 10.71
C VAL A 40 -14.75 8.79 9.85
N GLU A 41 -15.11 9.94 10.43
CA GLU A 41 -15.74 11.07 9.73
C GLU A 41 -14.75 11.72 8.74
N LEU A 42 -14.57 11.07 7.59
CA LEU A 42 -13.73 11.53 6.49
C LEU A 42 -14.53 11.42 5.19
N GLU A 43 -14.73 12.57 4.55
CA GLU A 43 -15.38 12.62 3.23
C GLU A 43 -14.48 12.03 2.14
N GLN A 44 -13.17 12.22 2.29
CA GLN A 44 -12.14 11.77 1.35
C GLN A 44 -11.95 10.25 1.36
N THR A 45 -11.48 9.71 0.24
CA THR A 45 -11.17 8.29 0.11
C THR A 45 -9.93 7.94 0.91
N VAL A 46 -10.03 6.86 1.70
CA VAL A 46 -8.92 6.33 2.49
C VAL A 46 -8.58 4.94 2.00
N TYR A 47 -7.35 4.78 1.54
CA TYR A 47 -6.80 3.52 1.07
C TYR A 47 -5.83 2.93 2.10
N ALA A 48 -5.89 1.63 2.31
CA ALA A 48 -4.84 0.88 2.99
C ALA A 48 -4.04 0.07 1.96
N LEU A 49 -2.72 0.23 1.96
CA LEU A 49 -1.82 -0.56 1.13
C LEU A 49 -1.06 -1.54 2.00
N ASP A 50 -1.14 -2.82 1.65
CA ASP A 50 -0.39 -3.87 2.31
C ASP A 50 0.14 -4.91 1.31
N THR A 51 1.16 -5.68 1.73
CA THR A 51 1.70 -6.78 0.94
C THR A 51 1.60 -8.09 1.69
N THR A 52 0.93 -9.06 1.09
CA THR A 52 0.90 -10.45 1.57
C THR A 52 1.88 -11.30 0.80
N THR A 53 2.75 -12.04 1.49
CA THR A 53 3.59 -13.07 0.86
C THR A 53 2.84 -14.39 0.86
N ILE A 54 2.68 -15.00 -0.32
CA ILE A 54 2.02 -16.29 -0.51
C ILE A 54 3.11 -17.33 -0.75
N ASP A 55 3.30 -18.21 0.24
CA ASP A 55 4.26 -19.32 0.14
C ASP A 55 3.76 -20.36 -0.87
N LEU A 56 4.66 -20.79 -1.74
CA LEU A 56 4.41 -21.77 -2.80
C LEU A 56 5.34 -22.98 -2.68
N CYS A 57 4.90 -24.10 -3.22
CA CYS A 57 5.74 -25.29 -3.31
C CYS A 57 6.75 -25.15 -4.46
N LEU A 58 8.05 -25.15 -4.14
CA LEU A 58 9.12 -24.94 -5.13
C LEU A 58 9.16 -26.02 -6.22
N SER A 59 8.75 -27.26 -5.91
CA SER A 59 8.69 -28.34 -6.91
C SER A 59 7.58 -28.13 -7.93
N VAL A 60 6.49 -27.44 -7.55
CA VAL A 60 5.35 -27.15 -8.43
C VAL A 60 5.55 -25.80 -9.14
N PHE A 61 6.14 -24.82 -8.46
CA PHE A 61 6.35 -23.46 -8.96
C PHE A 61 7.84 -23.09 -8.97
N PRO A 62 8.67 -23.74 -9.82
CA PRO A 62 10.11 -23.49 -9.85
C PRO A 62 10.47 -22.08 -10.32
N TRP A 63 9.57 -21.43 -11.06
CA TRP A 63 9.72 -20.05 -11.55
C TRP A 63 9.60 -19.00 -10.44
N ALA A 64 8.88 -19.28 -9.34
CA ALA A 64 8.60 -18.35 -8.25
C ALA A 64 9.65 -18.42 -7.13
N ARG A 65 10.93 -18.56 -7.49
CA ARG A 65 11.99 -18.88 -6.51
C ARG A 65 12.32 -17.70 -5.59
N PHE A 66 11.93 -17.82 -4.32
CA PHE A 66 12.17 -16.80 -3.30
C PHE A 66 13.48 -17.02 -2.53
N ARG A 67 13.75 -18.25 -2.06
CA ARG A 67 15.00 -18.65 -1.36
C ARG A 67 15.55 -19.97 -1.92
N GLN A 68 16.58 -20.53 -1.30
CA GLN A 68 17.19 -21.79 -1.73
C GLN A 68 16.15 -22.92 -1.83
N THR A 69 15.28 -23.04 -0.83
CA THR A 69 14.30 -24.14 -0.68
C THR A 69 12.83 -23.68 -0.69
N LYS A 70 12.57 -22.39 -0.94
CA LYS A 70 11.22 -21.81 -0.89
C LYS A 70 10.87 -21.08 -2.17
N ALA A 71 9.66 -21.31 -2.67
CA ALA A 71 9.02 -20.47 -3.67
C ALA A 71 7.98 -19.57 -2.99
N ALA A 72 7.81 -18.35 -3.47
CA ALA A 72 6.78 -17.44 -3.00
C ALA A 72 6.50 -16.36 -4.04
N VAL A 73 5.27 -15.88 -4.04
CA VAL A 73 4.88 -14.64 -4.72
C VAL A 73 4.44 -13.62 -3.68
N LYS A 74 4.45 -12.34 -4.05
CA LYS A 74 3.88 -11.27 -3.25
C LYS A 74 2.63 -10.74 -3.91
N MET A 75 1.58 -10.55 -3.13
CA MET A 75 0.36 -9.87 -3.53
C MET A 75 0.31 -8.53 -2.81
N HIS A 76 0.42 -7.47 -3.58
CA HIS A 76 0.28 -6.11 -3.10
C HIS A 76 -1.15 -5.65 -3.34
N THR A 77 -1.85 -5.27 -2.29
CA THR A 77 -3.27 -4.95 -2.35
C THR A 77 -3.51 -3.55 -1.80
N LEU A 78 -4.14 -2.70 -2.61
CA LEU A 78 -4.72 -1.43 -2.17
C LEU A 78 -6.20 -1.67 -1.87
N LEU A 79 -6.61 -1.40 -0.63
CA LEU A 79 -7.97 -1.59 -0.15
C LEU A 79 -8.63 -0.24 0.09
N ASP A 80 -9.80 -0.01 -0.49
CA ASP A 80 -10.69 1.10 -0.10
C ASP A 80 -11.34 0.77 1.23
N LEU A 81 -10.99 1.52 2.28
CA LEU A 81 -11.44 1.25 3.64
C LEU A 81 -12.93 1.57 3.86
N ARG A 82 -13.58 2.28 2.94
CA ARG A 82 -15.02 2.56 3.06
C ARG A 82 -15.86 1.29 2.92
N GLY A 83 -15.54 0.47 1.92
CA GLY A 83 -16.25 -0.79 1.65
C GLY A 83 -15.43 -2.05 1.98
N ASN A 84 -14.17 -1.91 2.41
CA ASN A 84 -13.18 -3.00 2.45
C ASN A 84 -13.05 -3.71 1.09
N ILE A 85 -13.00 -2.92 0.00
CA ILE A 85 -12.99 -3.43 -1.37
C ILE A 85 -11.59 -3.23 -1.95
N PRO A 86 -10.95 -4.28 -2.50
CA PRO A 86 -9.67 -4.11 -3.18
C PRO A 86 -9.85 -3.25 -4.41
N THR A 87 -9.01 -2.24 -4.61
CA THR A 87 -9.05 -1.33 -5.77
C THR A 87 -7.87 -1.54 -6.71
N PHE A 88 -6.79 -2.10 -6.19
CA PHE A 88 -5.61 -2.47 -6.96
C PHE A 88 -5.02 -3.75 -6.36
N ILE A 89 -4.68 -4.70 -7.24
CA ILE A 89 -3.98 -5.93 -6.88
C ILE A 89 -2.82 -6.10 -7.86
N HIS A 90 -1.61 -6.22 -7.34
CA HIS A 90 -0.42 -6.53 -8.13
C HIS A 90 0.28 -7.75 -7.57
N ILE A 91 0.53 -8.74 -8.42
CA ILE A 91 1.26 -9.95 -8.05
C ILE A 91 2.67 -9.84 -8.62
N SER A 92 3.67 -9.94 -7.75
CA SER A 92 5.09 -9.90 -8.11
C SER A 92 5.82 -11.15 -7.66
N ASP A 93 7.07 -11.30 -8.10
CA ASP A 93 8.02 -12.24 -7.48
C ASP A 93 8.19 -11.91 -5.99
N GLY A 94 8.38 -12.95 -5.17
CA GLY A 94 8.58 -12.83 -3.73
C GLY A 94 9.78 -11.97 -3.34
N LYS A 95 10.77 -11.78 -4.23
CA LYS A 95 11.96 -10.95 -3.97
C LYS A 95 11.71 -9.44 -4.12
N MET A 96 10.63 -9.03 -4.78
CA MET A 96 10.35 -7.62 -4.96
C MET A 96 10.18 -6.92 -3.60
N HIS A 97 10.86 -5.78 -3.44
CA HIS A 97 10.66 -4.92 -2.29
C HIS A 97 9.29 -4.25 -2.39
N GLU A 98 8.55 -4.23 -1.28
CA GLU A 98 7.16 -3.79 -1.21
C GLU A 98 6.99 -2.34 -1.66
N VAL A 99 7.97 -1.50 -1.34
CA VAL A 99 7.99 -0.09 -1.74
C VAL A 99 7.98 0.13 -3.25
N ASN A 100 8.46 -0.85 -4.04
CA ASN A 100 8.45 -0.74 -5.49
C ASN A 100 7.04 -0.82 -6.07
N VAL A 101 6.03 -1.30 -5.31
CA VAL A 101 4.66 -1.29 -5.81
C VAL A 101 4.12 0.12 -6.03
N LEU A 102 4.68 1.11 -5.31
CA LEU A 102 4.28 2.52 -5.45
C LEU A 102 4.54 3.05 -6.88
N ASP A 103 5.43 2.42 -7.65
CA ASP A 103 5.71 2.79 -9.05
C ASP A 103 4.58 2.36 -10.00
N PHE A 104 3.75 1.41 -9.58
CA PHE A 104 2.59 0.93 -10.34
C PHE A 104 1.28 1.58 -9.90
N LEU A 105 1.28 2.27 -8.76
CA LEU A 105 0.11 2.98 -8.26
C LEU A 105 -0.02 4.33 -8.96
N ILE A 106 -1.24 4.64 -9.38
CA ILE A 106 -1.62 5.98 -9.84
C ILE A 106 -2.28 6.68 -8.65
N PRO A 107 -1.63 7.68 -8.02
CA PRO A 107 -2.20 8.34 -6.86
C PRO A 107 -3.46 9.13 -7.24
N GLU A 108 -4.50 9.00 -6.42
CA GLU A 108 -5.74 9.76 -6.55
C GLU A 108 -5.62 11.04 -5.72
N ALA A 109 -5.82 12.20 -6.37
CA ALA A 109 -5.76 13.50 -5.72
C ALA A 109 -6.80 13.59 -4.59
N GLY A 110 -6.40 14.15 -3.45
CA GLY A 110 -7.25 14.27 -2.26
C GLY A 110 -7.39 12.99 -1.43
N SER A 111 -6.89 11.84 -1.90
CA SER A 111 -7.00 10.57 -1.19
C SER A 111 -5.87 10.37 -0.17
N PHE A 112 -6.16 9.59 0.87
CA PHE A 112 -5.20 9.24 1.93
C PHE A 112 -4.75 7.80 1.81
N TYR A 113 -3.44 7.57 1.74
CA TYR A 113 -2.83 6.25 1.65
C TYR A 113 -2.18 5.87 2.99
N ILE A 114 -2.80 4.95 3.70
CA ILE A 114 -2.29 4.36 4.93
C ILE A 114 -1.35 3.22 4.55
N MET A 115 -0.10 3.35 4.96
CA MET A 115 0.96 2.40 4.66
C MET A 115 1.71 2.02 5.91
N ASP A 116 2.20 0.79 5.93
CA ASP A 116 3.12 0.34 6.93
C ASP A 116 4.53 0.99 6.77
N ARG A 117 5.46 0.70 7.67
CA ARG A 117 6.82 1.29 7.63
C ARG A 117 7.71 0.70 6.52
N GLY A 118 7.35 -0.44 5.96
CA GLY A 118 8.03 -1.11 4.84
C GLY A 118 8.01 -0.28 3.57
N PHE A 119 6.96 0.52 3.37
CA PHE A 119 6.80 1.44 2.24
C PHE A 119 7.51 2.80 2.40
N THR A 120 8.55 2.88 3.23
CA THR A 120 9.32 4.14 3.40
C THR A 120 10.26 4.37 2.23
N ASP A 121 9.89 5.31 1.35
CA ASP A 121 10.75 5.86 0.30
C ASP A 121 10.36 7.32 0.04
N PHE A 122 11.31 8.23 0.27
CA PHE A 122 11.06 9.67 0.23
C PHE A 122 10.77 10.18 -1.19
N ALA A 123 11.42 9.61 -2.22
CA ALA A 123 11.21 10.04 -3.59
C ALA A 123 9.79 9.66 -4.05
N ARG A 124 9.35 8.42 -3.74
CA ARG A 124 8.00 7.95 -4.07
C ARG A 124 6.92 8.68 -3.28
N TRP A 125 7.17 8.97 -2.00
CA TRP A 125 6.28 9.84 -1.22
C TRP A 125 6.19 11.25 -1.80
N PHE A 126 7.28 11.77 -2.37
CA PHE A 126 7.25 13.09 -3.02
C PHE A 126 6.44 13.04 -4.32
N THR A 127 6.53 11.97 -5.11
CA THR A 127 5.64 11.74 -6.27
C THR A 127 4.17 11.76 -5.87
N MET A 128 3.80 11.06 -4.79
CA MET A 128 2.42 11.09 -4.27
C MET A 128 2.00 12.50 -3.84
N HIS A 129 2.88 13.23 -3.14
CA HIS A 129 2.62 14.61 -2.74
C HIS A 129 2.41 15.53 -3.96
N GLN A 130 3.22 15.39 -5.01
CA GLN A 130 3.07 16.15 -6.26
C GLN A 130 1.76 15.83 -6.99
N ALA A 131 1.26 14.60 -6.86
CA ALA A 131 -0.06 14.19 -7.34
C ALA A 131 -1.22 14.62 -6.43
N GLN A 132 -0.96 15.48 -5.43
CA GLN A 132 -1.94 15.95 -4.45
C GLN A 132 -2.60 14.82 -3.64
N ALA A 133 -1.91 13.69 -3.50
CA ALA A 133 -2.29 12.59 -2.64
C ALA A 133 -1.57 12.70 -1.28
N PHE A 134 -2.23 12.22 -0.24
CA PHE A 134 -1.70 12.23 1.13
C PHE A 134 -1.28 10.82 1.54
N PHE A 135 -0.29 10.71 2.42
CA PHE A 135 0.12 9.43 2.98
C PHE A 135 0.24 9.50 4.50
N VAL A 136 -0.04 8.37 5.13
CA VAL A 136 0.12 8.16 6.57
C VAL A 136 0.93 6.89 6.77
N THR A 137 2.05 7.00 7.48
CA THR A 137 2.91 5.85 7.77
C THR A 137 3.55 5.96 9.15
N ARG A 138 4.01 4.81 9.66
CA ARG A 138 4.79 4.75 10.89
C ARG A 138 6.23 5.17 10.61
N ALA A 139 6.68 6.23 11.28
CA ALA A 139 8.06 6.68 11.19
C ALA A 139 9.05 5.63 11.74
N LYS A 140 10.17 5.44 11.04
CA LYS A 140 11.30 4.63 11.55
C LYS A 140 12.00 5.35 12.71
N SER A 141 12.50 4.61 13.69
CA SER A 141 13.27 5.17 14.81
C SER A 141 14.55 5.88 14.37
N SER A 142 15.12 5.47 13.23
CA SER A 142 16.29 6.06 12.61
C SER A 142 16.00 7.29 11.74
N LEU A 143 14.76 7.77 11.69
CA LEU A 143 14.40 8.95 10.89
C LEU A 143 15.16 10.19 11.40
N LEU A 144 15.98 10.78 10.55
CA LEU A 144 16.71 12.01 10.85
C LEU A 144 15.90 13.22 10.40
N PHE A 145 15.50 14.04 11.36
CA PHE A 145 14.72 15.24 11.13
C PHE A 145 15.07 16.33 12.14
N ARG A 146 14.75 17.57 11.79
CA ARG A 146 14.69 18.70 12.72
C ARG A 146 13.25 19.16 12.84
N ARG A 147 12.88 19.57 14.04
CA ARG A 147 11.58 20.21 14.28
C ARG A 147 11.61 21.63 13.72
N VAL A 148 10.59 21.97 12.94
CA VAL A 148 10.35 23.33 12.44
C VAL A 148 9.37 24.04 13.36
N TYR A 149 8.26 23.38 13.70
CA TYR A 149 7.22 23.94 14.56
C TYR A 149 6.57 22.85 15.44
N SER A 150 6.05 23.24 16.60
CA SER A 150 5.21 22.39 17.46
C SER A 150 3.82 23.00 17.54
N HIS A 151 2.80 22.22 17.20
CA HIS A 151 1.41 22.60 17.40
C HIS A 151 1.00 22.36 18.85
N SER A 152 0.07 23.16 19.36
CA SER A 152 -0.55 22.92 20.66
C SER A 152 -1.33 21.61 20.62
N VAL A 153 -1.13 20.75 21.62
CA VAL A 153 -1.82 19.47 21.74
C VAL A 153 -2.49 19.34 23.09
N ASP A 154 -3.68 18.74 23.11
CA ASP A 154 -4.29 18.26 24.33
C ASP A 154 -3.65 16.92 24.73
N LYS A 155 -2.83 16.96 25.78
CA LYS A 155 -2.12 15.77 26.27
C LYS A 155 -3.03 14.76 26.97
N SER A 156 -4.25 15.14 27.35
CA SER A 156 -5.20 14.23 27.98
C SER A 156 -5.67 13.13 27.03
N THR A 157 -5.62 13.37 25.73
CA THR A 157 -5.95 12.40 24.67
C THR A 157 -4.89 11.32 24.47
N GLY A 158 -3.80 11.36 25.25
CA GLY A 158 -2.61 10.54 25.03
C GLY A 158 -1.65 11.11 23.98
N LEU A 159 -2.01 12.18 23.28
CA LEU A 159 -1.14 12.81 22.29
C LEU A 159 0.04 13.53 22.97
N ARG A 160 1.27 13.12 22.65
CA ARG A 160 2.50 13.72 23.19
C ARG A 160 3.00 14.89 22.35
N CYS A 161 2.91 14.80 21.02
CA CYS A 161 3.29 15.90 20.16
C CYS A 161 2.63 15.84 18.79
N ASP A 162 2.42 17.02 18.23
CA ASP A 162 2.11 17.27 16.83
C ASP A 162 3.10 18.33 16.31
N GLN A 163 3.91 17.95 15.33
CA GLN A 163 5.05 18.73 14.89
C GLN A 163 5.15 18.80 13.38
N THR A 164 5.47 19.98 12.87
CA THR A 164 5.98 20.14 11.51
C THR A 164 7.49 19.91 11.55
N ILE A 165 7.99 18.98 10.73
CA ILE A 165 9.39 18.57 10.69
C ILE A 165 9.97 18.73 9.28
N ALA A 166 11.29 18.98 9.22
CA ALA A 166 12.07 18.95 8.00
C ALA A 166 13.09 17.81 8.08
N LEU A 167 13.25 17.05 7.00
CA LEU A 167 14.24 15.98 6.92
C LEU A 167 15.66 16.58 6.91
N THR A 168 16.59 15.96 7.64
CA THR A 168 17.97 16.46 7.75
C THR A 168 19.00 15.56 7.06
N ALA A 169 18.67 14.29 6.83
CA ALA A 169 19.55 13.40 6.07
C ALA A 169 19.67 13.89 4.61
N THR A 170 20.89 14.06 4.12
CA THR A 170 21.18 14.67 2.80
C THR A 170 20.42 14.05 1.64
N LYS A 171 20.26 12.72 1.61
CA LYS A 171 19.48 12.05 0.56
C LYS A 171 17.98 12.28 0.75
N ALA A 172 17.48 12.07 1.97
CA ALA A 172 16.06 12.18 2.28
C ALA A 172 15.52 13.60 2.05
N SER A 173 16.28 14.65 2.39
CA SER A 173 15.89 16.04 2.16
C SER A 173 15.93 16.46 0.69
N LYS A 174 16.76 15.80 -0.13
CA LYS A 174 16.75 15.98 -1.59
C LYS A 174 15.57 15.26 -2.22
N ASP A 175 15.33 14.02 -1.81
CA ASP A 175 14.25 13.17 -2.33
C ASP A 175 12.86 13.68 -1.93
N TYR A 176 12.74 14.28 -0.74
CA TYR A 176 11.51 14.93 -0.24
C TYR A 176 11.84 16.29 0.39
N PRO A 177 11.81 17.38 -0.39
CA PRO A 177 12.20 18.72 0.09
C PRO A 177 11.11 19.43 0.92
N GLN A 178 9.91 18.86 0.99
CA GLN A 178 8.77 19.45 1.70
C GLN A 178 8.77 19.11 3.20
N HIS A 179 8.02 19.87 3.98
CA HIS A 179 7.82 19.54 5.39
C HIS A 179 6.86 18.36 5.57
N LEU A 180 7.11 17.56 6.61
CA LEU A 180 6.24 16.46 7.03
C LEU A 180 5.58 16.80 8.37
N ARG A 181 4.41 16.21 8.64
CA ARG A 181 3.76 16.26 9.96
C ARG A 181 4.11 14.99 10.73
N ARG A 182 4.59 15.16 11.96
CA ARG A 182 4.92 14.07 12.89
C ARG A 182 4.01 14.13 14.09
N ILE A 183 3.27 13.05 14.31
CA ILE A 183 2.38 12.85 15.44
C ILE A 183 2.99 11.75 16.33
N LYS A 184 2.98 11.94 17.65
CA LYS A 184 3.44 10.94 18.64
C LYS A 184 2.45 10.87 19.80
N PHE A 185 2.07 9.65 20.18
CA PHE A 185 1.30 9.31 21.38
C PHE A 185 2.21 8.78 22.50
#